data_AF-E3EIJ9-F1
#
_entry.id   AF-E3EIJ9-F1
#
_cell.length_a   1.000
_cell.length_b   1.000
_cell.length_c   1.000
_cell.angle_alpha   90.00
_cell.angle_beta   90.00
_cell.angle_gamma   90.00
#
_symmetry.space_group_name_H-M   'P 1'
#
loop_
_entity.id
_entity.type
_entity.pdbx_description
1 polymer ?
#
loop_
_entity_poly.entity_id
_entity_poly.type
_entity_poly.pdbx_seq_one_letter_code
_entity_poly.pdbx_strand_id
1 'polypeptide(L)'
;MRDHNWSFAAWEVSKIENRIQEGSLVVHVDSHFDDVPDGLVVRGLFEAKSKEDIMKVSRSYDRSLGQVPESNLMHIDNFIWALIGRGTIEEVIFVSRDKLELNVLPDVREEYAHCLPEN
;
A
#
# COMPACT_ATOMS: atom_id res chain seq x y z
N MET A 1 6.37 7.11 -16.23
CA MET A 1 6.95 6.14 -15.27
C MET A 1 5.82 5.20 -14.88
N ARG A 2 6.07 3.94 -14.50
CA ARG A 2 4.99 3.20 -13.83
C ARG A 2 4.79 3.83 -12.47
N ASP A 3 3.55 4.15 -12.14
CA ASP A 3 3.19 4.80 -10.88
C ASP A 3 3.54 3.93 -9.66
N HIS A 4 3.73 4.55 -8.49
CA HIS A 4 4.25 3.89 -7.28
C HIS A 4 3.32 2.82 -6.68
N ASN A 5 2.04 2.79 -7.06
CA ASN A 5 1.12 1.68 -6.77
C ASN A 5 1.66 0.32 -7.26
N TRP A 6 2.51 0.30 -8.30
CA TRP A 6 3.13 -0.95 -8.77
C TRP A 6 4.18 -1.50 -7.80
N SER A 7 4.68 -0.69 -6.86
CA SER A 7 5.55 -1.15 -5.78
C SER A 7 4.81 -2.15 -4.87
N PHE A 8 3.52 -1.90 -4.56
CA PHE A 8 2.68 -2.89 -3.85
C PHE A 8 2.71 -4.25 -4.55
N ALA A 9 2.47 -4.26 -5.87
CA ALA A 9 2.46 -5.49 -6.66
C ALA A 9 3.80 -6.23 -6.59
N ALA A 10 4.91 -5.51 -6.70
CA ALA A 10 6.24 -6.08 -6.70
C ALA A 10 6.56 -6.77 -5.37
N TRP A 11 6.22 -6.13 -4.25
CA TRP A 11 6.43 -6.68 -2.91
C TRP A 11 5.55 -7.90 -2.64
N GLU A 12 4.24 -7.80 -2.91
CA GLU A 12 3.31 -8.91 -2.71
C GLU A 12 3.63 -10.12 -3.59
N VAL A 13 3.97 -9.91 -4.86
CA VAL A 13 4.39 -11.01 -5.75
C VAL A 13 5.69 -11.63 -5.26
N SER A 14 6.64 -10.82 -4.77
CA SER A 14 7.88 -11.34 -4.18
C SER A 14 7.62 -12.18 -2.93
N LYS A 15 6.65 -11.80 -2.10
CA LYS A 15 6.20 -12.60 -0.95
C LYS A 15 5.60 -13.92 -1.40
N ILE A 16 4.66 -13.90 -2.35
CA ILE A 16 4.02 -15.10 -2.92
C ILE A 16 5.05 -16.07 -3.51
N GLU A 17 6.12 -15.54 -4.13
CA GLU A 17 7.20 -16.32 -4.71
C GLU A 17 8.29 -16.73 -3.70
N ASN A 18 8.11 -16.44 -2.41
CA ASN A 18 9.08 -16.69 -1.34
C ASN A 18 10.46 -16.04 -1.58
N ARG A 19 10.53 -14.94 -2.33
CA ARG A 19 11.76 -14.14 -2.50
C ARG A 19 12.03 -13.23 -1.30
N ILE A 20 10.97 -12.87 -0.59
CA ILE A 20 10.99 -12.13 0.68
C ILE A 20 10.11 -12.86 1.70
N GLN A 21 10.28 -12.54 2.98
CA GLN A 21 9.46 -13.07 4.07
C GLN A 21 8.39 -12.05 4.48
N GLU A 22 7.39 -12.48 5.24
CA GLU A 22 6.50 -11.58 5.98
C GLU A 22 7.31 -10.71 6.95
N GLY A 23 6.81 -9.51 7.24
CA GLY A 23 7.50 -8.54 8.10
C GLY A 23 8.83 -8.04 7.54
N SER A 24 8.97 -7.94 6.21
CA SER A 24 10.20 -7.42 5.61
C SER A 24 10.40 -5.92 5.86
N LEU A 25 11.65 -5.46 5.75
CA LEU A 25 12.04 -4.04 5.81
C LEU A 25 12.02 -3.43 4.39
N VAL A 26 11.43 -2.23 4.25
CA VAL A 26 11.51 -1.40 3.04
C VAL A 26 12.45 -0.22 3.27
N VAL A 27 13.30 0.07 2.28
CA VAL A 27 13.99 1.38 2.19
C VAL A 27 13.32 2.17 1.07
N HIS A 28 12.52 3.18 1.44
CA HIS A 28 11.81 4.04 0.49
C HIS A 28 12.63 5.29 0.19
N VAL A 29 13.05 5.46 -1.06
CA VAL A 29 13.84 6.59 -1.52
C VAL A 29 13.02 7.35 -2.57
N ASP A 30 12.33 8.40 -2.14
CA ASP A 30 11.55 9.27 -3.00
C ASP A 30 11.55 10.72 -2.49
N SER A 31 11.14 11.66 -3.33
CA SER A 31 10.80 13.03 -2.92
C SER A 31 9.63 13.15 -1.95
N HIS A 32 8.69 12.19 -1.96
CA HIS A 32 7.50 12.14 -1.12
C HIS A 32 7.54 10.91 -0.21
N PHE A 33 6.82 10.93 0.91
CA PHE A 33 6.79 9.73 1.76
C PHE A 33 5.93 8.59 1.19
N ASP A 34 4.91 8.87 0.37
CA ASP A 34 3.92 7.87 -0.09
C ASP A 34 3.30 7.09 1.07
N ASP A 35 3.02 7.83 2.15
CA ASP A 35 2.62 7.33 3.45
C ASP A 35 1.12 7.59 3.70
N VAL A 36 0.28 7.45 2.69
CA VAL A 36 -1.17 7.72 2.80
C VAL A 36 -1.91 6.48 3.35
N PRO A 37 -2.62 6.57 4.49
CA PRO A 37 -3.23 5.39 5.15
C PRO A 37 -4.43 4.77 4.42
N ASP A 38 -5.04 5.49 3.47
CA ASP A 38 -6.21 5.01 2.72
C ASP A 38 -5.93 3.75 1.87
N GLY A 39 -4.66 3.38 1.71
CA GLY A 39 -4.23 2.09 1.18
C GLY A 39 -4.85 0.90 1.91
N LEU A 40 -5.17 1.04 3.21
CA LEU A 40 -5.80 0.00 4.04
C LEU A 40 -7.24 -0.33 3.63
N VAL A 41 -7.93 0.58 2.95
CA VAL A 41 -9.34 0.42 2.55
C VAL A 41 -9.50 0.14 1.06
N VAL A 42 -8.42 -0.21 0.38
CA VAL A 42 -8.47 -0.63 -1.03
C VAL A 42 -9.29 -1.92 -1.16
N ARG A 43 -10.24 -1.91 -2.09
CA ARG A 43 -11.15 -3.06 -2.28
C ARG A 43 -10.38 -4.31 -2.70
N GLY A 44 -10.64 -5.43 -2.02
CA GLY A 44 -9.99 -6.70 -2.32
C GLY A 44 -8.57 -6.81 -1.75
N LEU A 45 -8.10 -5.80 -1.00
CA LEU A 45 -6.75 -5.78 -0.44
C LEU A 45 -6.48 -7.02 0.40
N PHE A 46 -7.33 -7.34 1.37
CA PHE A 46 -7.09 -8.44 2.31
C PHE A 46 -7.47 -9.82 1.72
N GLU A 47 -8.38 -9.84 0.74
CA GLU A 47 -8.85 -11.06 0.08
C GLU A 47 -7.89 -11.59 -0.99
N ALA A 48 -6.99 -10.74 -1.52
CA ALA A 48 -6.07 -11.11 -2.59
C ALA A 48 -5.04 -12.15 -2.13
N LYS A 49 -4.98 -13.28 -2.84
CA LYS A 49 -4.09 -14.42 -2.52
C LYS A 49 -3.19 -14.85 -3.67
N SER A 50 -3.61 -14.63 -4.92
CA SER A 50 -2.84 -14.99 -6.11
C SER A 50 -2.15 -13.77 -6.72
N LYS A 51 -1.13 -14.01 -7.56
CA LYS A 51 -0.50 -12.93 -8.35
C LYS A 51 -1.52 -12.18 -9.19
N GLU A 52 -2.53 -12.87 -9.73
CA GLU A 52 -3.58 -12.22 -10.52
C GLU A 52 -4.44 -11.28 -9.66
N ASP A 53 -4.77 -11.68 -8.43
CA ASP A 53 -5.52 -10.83 -7.50
C ASP A 53 -4.72 -9.59 -7.11
N ILE A 54 -3.43 -9.77 -6.79
CA ILE A 54 -2.51 -8.67 -6.51
C ILE A 54 -2.46 -7.70 -7.70
N MET A 55 -2.34 -8.21 -8.92
CA MET A 55 -2.34 -7.38 -10.12
C MET A 55 -3.67 -6.67 -10.36
N LYS A 56 -4.80 -7.18 -9.87
CA LYS A 56 -6.10 -6.49 -9.90
C LYS A 56 -6.17 -5.37 -8.87
N VAL A 57 -5.76 -5.65 -7.62
CA VAL A 57 -5.71 -4.67 -6.52
C VAL A 57 -4.77 -3.52 -6.85
N SER A 58 -3.62 -3.82 -7.45
CA SER A 58 -2.59 -2.84 -7.80
C SER A 58 -2.97 -1.95 -8.96
N ARG A 59 -4.05 -2.22 -9.71
CA ARG A 59 -4.42 -1.36 -10.84
C ARG A 59 -4.89 -0.03 -10.31
N SER A 60 -4.10 1.01 -10.58
CA SER A 60 -4.52 2.38 -10.34
C SER A 60 -5.60 2.81 -11.32
N TYR A 61 -6.29 3.87 -10.95
CA TYR A 61 -7.26 4.56 -11.77
C TYR A 61 -6.66 5.87 -12.30
N ASP A 62 -6.69 6.04 -13.64
CA ASP A 62 -6.18 7.24 -14.28
C ASP A 62 -7.16 8.42 -14.06
N ARG A 63 -6.80 9.29 -13.10
CA ARG A 63 -7.59 10.50 -12.78
C ARG A 63 -7.73 11.46 -13.96
N SER A 64 -6.87 11.39 -14.98
CA SER A 64 -6.98 12.24 -16.17
C SER A 64 -8.19 11.89 -17.06
N LEU A 65 -8.78 10.70 -16.86
CA LEU A 65 -9.97 10.24 -17.60
C LEU A 65 -11.29 10.75 -17.01
N GLY A 66 -11.28 11.50 -15.90
CA GLY A 66 -12.44 12.18 -15.34
C GLY A 66 -13.56 11.28 -14.79
N GLN A 67 -13.39 9.96 -14.81
CA GLN A 67 -14.26 9.02 -14.11
C GLN A 67 -13.91 9.01 -12.60
N VAL A 68 -14.90 8.73 -11.78
CA VAL A 68 -14.70 8.46 -10.34
C VAL A 68 -14.83 6.95 -10.19
N PRO A 69 -13.81 6.24 -9.70
CA PRO A 69 -13.93 4.81 -9.55
C PRO A 69 -15.02 4.47 -8.52
N GLU A 70 -15.79 3.42 -8.79
CA GLU A 70 -16.90 2.97 -7.91
C GLU A 70 -16.43 2.46 -6.53
N SER A 71 -15.13 2.24 -6.35
CA SER A 71 -14.52 1.78 -5.10
C SER A 71 -13.15 2.41 -4.87
N ASN A 72 -12.67 2.41 -3.63
CA ASN A 72 -11.30 2.78 -3.28
C ASN A 72 -10.32 1.86 -4.02
N LEU A 73 -9.67 2.42 -5.04
CA LEU A 73 -8.60 1.78 -5.80
C LEU A 73 -7.26 2.28 -5.29
N MET A 74 -6.20 1.50 -5.55
CA MET A 74 -4.86 1.86 -5.11
C MET A 74 -4.39 3.15 -5.80
N HIS A 75 -4.02 4.12 -4.97
CA HIS A 75 -3.41 5.36 -5.41
C HIS A 75 -1.90 5.20 -5.47
N ILE A 76 -1.26 6.15 -6.15
CA ILE A 76 0.17 6.09 -6.40
C ILE A 76 0.97 6.21 -5.09
N ASP A 77 0.39 6.83 -4.06
CA ASP A 77 1.00 7.27 -2.82
C ASP A 77 0.52 6.49 -1.57
N ASN A 78 -0.21 5.39 -1.75
CA ASN A 78 -0.82 4.65 -0.64
C ASN A 78 -0.40 3.17 -0.51
N PHE A 79 0.69 2.79 -1.20
CA PHE A 79 1.15 1.41 -1.24
C PHE A 79 1.78 0.94 0.08
N ILE A 80 2.39 1.83 0.87
CA ILE A 80 3.12 1.49 2.09
C ILE A 80 2.17 0.91 3.14
N TRP A 81 1.09 1.63 3.44
CA TRP A 81 0.09 1.17 4.40
C TRP A 81 -0.65 -0.10 3.94
N ALA A 82 -0.87 -0.25 2.63
CA ALA A 82 -1.41 -1.48 2.07
C ALA A 82 -0.50 -2.69 2.35
N LEU A 83 0.83 -2.53 2.25
CA LEU A 83 1.81 -3.57 2.57
C LEU A 83 1.89 -3.86 4.07
N ILE A 84 1.84 -2.83 4.91
CA ILE A 84 1.82 -2.96 6.38
C ILE A 84 0.57 -3.72 6.82
N GLY A 85 -0.61 -3.32 6.33
CA GLY A 85 -1.88 -3.95 6.67
C GLY A 85 -1.90 -5.45 6.33
N ARG A 86 -1.22 -5.86 5.25
CA ARG A 86 -1.11 -7.27 4.84
C ARG A 86 0.06 -8.03 5.50
N GLY A 87 0.79 -7.40 6.42
CA GLY A 87 1.95 -7.99 7.09
C GLY A 87 3.11 -8.32 6.16
N THR A 88 3.11 -7.77 4.93
CA THR A 88 4.20 -8.00 3.97
C THR A 88 5.45 -7.26 4.39
N ILE A 89 5.26 -6.06 4.95
CA ILE A 89 6.33 -5.25 5.51
C ILE A 89 5.94 -4.86 6.93
N GLU A 90 6.94 -4.75 7.81
CA GLU A 90 6.74 -4.31 9.19
C GLU A 90 7.42 -2.98 9.47
N GLU A 91 8.50 -2.70 8.75
CA GLU A 91 9.33 -1.52 8.96
C GLU A 91 9.62 -0.80 7.64
N VAL A 92 9.71 0.53 7.72
CA VAL A 92 10.07 1.38 6.58
C VAL A 92 11.12 2.40 7.02
N ILE A 93 12.20 2.50 6.26
CA ILE A 93 13.17 3.59 6.36
C ILE A 93 12.90 4.57 5.22
N PHE A 94 12.55 5.80 5.57
CA PHE A 94 12.34 6.87 4.61
C PHE A 94 13.63 7.66 4.36
N VAL A 95 14.03 7.74 3.09
CA VAL A 95 15.09 8.65 2.62
C VAL A 95 14.44 9.66 1.69
N SER A 96 13.93 10.74 2.27
CA SER A 96 13.14 11.74 1.56
C SER A 96 13.49 13.17 1.96
N ARG A 97 13.10 14.12 1.12
CA ARG A 97 13.15 15.57 1.38
C ARG A 97 11.80 16.14 1.78
N ASP A 98 10.78 15.30 1.86
CA ASP A 98 9.45 15.66 2.32
C ASP A 98 9.54 16.27 3.73
N LYS A 99 8.68 17.26 3.99
CA LYS A 99 8.64 18.03 5.24
C LYS A 99 7.37 17.78 6.03
N LEU A 100 6.48 16.94 5.53
CA LEU A 100 5.30 16.50 6.26
C LEU A 100 5.68 15.68 7.49
N GLU A 101 4.74 15.52 8.40
CA GLU A 101 4.87 14.53 9.47
C GLU A 101 4.44 13.16 8.94
N LEU A 102 5.14 12.11 9.35
CA LEU A 102 4.78 10.74 9.01
C LEU A 102 3.53 10.32 9.79
N ASN A 103 2.68 9.52 9.15
CA ASN A 103 1.63 8.81 9.84
C ASN A 103 2.24 7.73 10.73
N VAL A 104 1.70 7.60 11.94
CA VAL A 104 2.15 6.59 12.91
C VAL A 104 1.03 5.61 13.22
N LEU A 105 1.43 4.37 13.55
CA LEU A 105 0.50 3.26 13.78
C LEU A 105 -0.65 3.57 14.76
N PRO A 106 -0.44 4.28 15.89
CA PRO A 106 -1.54 4.60 16.81
C PRO A 106 -2.65 5.42 16.14
N ASP A 107 -2.27 6.46 15.39
CA ASP A 107 -3.21 7.39 14.76
C ASP A 107 -4.00 6.69 13.64
N VAL A 108 -3.30 5.91 12.82
CA VAL A 108 -3.92 5.13 11.75
C VAL A 108 -4.86 4.07 12.29
N ARG A 109 -4.52 3.41 13.42
CA ARG A 109 -5.44 2.44 14.05
C ARG A 109 -6.70 3.10 14.56
N GLU A 110 -6.62 4.28 15.17
CA GLU A 110 -7.80 5.01 15.63
C GLU A 110 -8.75 5.33 14.47
N GLU A 111 -8.20 5.82 13.35
CA GLU A 111 -8.99 6.21 12.17
C GLU A 111 -9.58 5.00 11.42
N TYR A 112 -8.81 3.92 11.24
CA TYR A 112 -9.18 2.80 10.37
C TYR A 112 -9.65 1.54 11.11
N ALA A 113 -9.73 1.54 12.45
CA ALA A 113 -10.16 0.36 13.23
C ALA A 113 -11.46 -0.29 12.73
N HIS A 114 -12.41 0.51 12.25
CA HIS A 114 -13.73 0.07 11.81
C HIS A 114 -13.72 -0.68 10.46
N CYS A 115 -12.61 -0.65 9.72
CA CYS A 115 -12.49 -1.23 8.39
C CYS A 115 -11.32 -2.21 8.24
N LEU A 116 -10.56 -2.45 9.32
CA LEU A 116 -9.52 -3.47 9.37
C LEU A 116 -10.08 -4.83 9.80
N PRO A 117 -9.51 -5.96 9.32
CA PRO A 117 -9.87 -7.29 9.82
C PRO A 117 -9.59 -7.42 11.32
N GLU A 118 -10.43 -8.16 12.06
CA GLU A 118 -10.11 -8.53 13.44
C GLU A 118 -8.89 -9.47 13.45
N ASN A 119 -7.90 -9.17 14.30
CA ASN A 119 -6.68 -9.97 14.47
C ASN A 119 -6.97 -11.36 15.06
#